data_AF-A0A940KDY1-F1
#
_entry.id   AF-A0A940KDY1-F1
#
_cell.length_a   1.000
_cell.length_b   1.000
_cell.length_c   1.000
_cell.angle_alpha   90.00
_cell.angle_beta   90.00
_cell.angle_gamma   90.00
#
_symmetry.space_group_name_H-M   'P 1'
#
loop_
_entity.id
_entity.type
_entity.pdbx_description
1 polymer ?
#
loop_
_entity_poly.entity_id
_entity_poly.type
_entity_poly.pdbx_seq_one_letter_code
_entity_poly.pdbx_strand_id
1 'polypeptide(L)' 'MPQQHSEREYLEHRLRTSKQMADEALDPAISLIHQQFAAEYAKRLETDSIELAEPPQR' A
#
# COMPACT_ATOMS: atom_id res chain seq x y z
N MET A 1 5.55 -17.54 -12.88
CA MET A 1 4.34 -17.00 -12.20
C MET A 1 4.35 -15.48 -12.37
N PRO A 2 3.54 -14.87 -13.24
CA PRO A 2 3.47 -13.41 -13.36
C PRO A 2 2.22 -12.90 -12.60
N GLN A 3 2.36 -12.64 -11.30
CA GLN A 3 1.27 -12.09 -10.46
C GLN A 3 1.68 -10.81 -9.70
N GLN A 4 2.99 -10.50 -9.62
CA GLN A 4 3.50 -9.38 -8.83
C GLN A 4 3.15 -7.99 -9.41
N HIS A 5 3.07 -7.86 -10.74
CA HIS A 5 2.68 -6.59 -11.36
C HIS A 5 1.26 -6.16 -10.95
N SER A 6 0.30 -7.09 -10.94
CA SER A 6 -1.08 -6.78 -10.52
C SER A 6 -1.20 -6.45 -9.02
N GLU A 7 -0.36 -7.06 -8.18
CA GLU A 7 -0.41 -6.83 -6.74
C GLU A 7 0.17 -5.47 -6.38
N ARG A 8 1.34 -5.11 -6.93
CA ARG A 8 1.92 -3.78 -6.73
C ARG A 8 1.00 -2.67 -7.19
N GLU A 9 0.45 -2.78 -8.41
CA GLU A 9 -0.49 -1.79 -8.95
C GLU A 9 -1.75 -1.67 -8.09
N TYR A 10 -2.26 -2.80 -7.58
CA TYR A 10 -3.37 -2.82 -6.64
C TYR A 10 -3.04 -2.09 -5.34
N LEU A 11 -1.88 -2.37 -4.73
CA LEU A 11 -1.46 -1.73 -3.49
C LEU A 11 -1.25 -0.22 -3.67
N GLU A 12 -0.64 0.20 -4.78
CA GLU A 12 -0.45 1.62 -5.11
C GLU A 12 -1.79 2.33 -5.31
N HIS A 13 -2.74 1.69 -6.00
CA HIS A 13 -4.09 2.23 -6.16
C HIS A 13 -4.80 2.37 -4.81
N ARG A 14 -4.79 1.32 -3.98
CA ARG A 14 -5.43 1.33 -2.66
C ARG A 14 -4.80 2.32 -1.69
N LEU A 15 -3.48 2.53 -1.77
CA LEU A 15 -2.76 3.55 -1.02
C LEU A 15 -3.26 4.94 -1.37
N ARG A 16 -3.32 5.28 -2.67
CA ARG A 16 -3.81 6.60 -3.13
C ARG A 16 -5.26 6.84 -2.71
N THR A 17 -6.14 5.86 -2.95
CA THR A 17 -7.55 5.96 -2.58
C THR A 17 -7.74 6.14 -1.08
N SER A 18 -6.98 5.40 -0.25
CA SER A 18 -7.10 5.53 1.21
C SER A 18 -6.59 6.89 1.70
N LYS A 19 -5.52 7.44 1.12
CA LYS A 19 -5.07 8.81 1.43
C LYS A 19 -6.14 9.84 1.09
N GLN A 20 -6.72 9.75 -0.12
CA GLN A 20 -7.79 10.65 -0.54
C GLN A 20 -9.00 10.58 0.41
N MET A 21 -9.43 9.38 0.79
CA MET A 21 -10.55 9.19 1.72
C MET A 21 -10.25 9.71 3.12
N ALA A 22 -9.00 9.63 3.58
CA ALA A 22 -8.60 10.24 4.84
C ALA A 22 -8.70 11.77 4.79
N ASP A 23 -8.23 12.39 3.70
CA ASP A 23 -8.23 13.84 3.52
C ASP A 23 -9.64 14.41 3.34
N GLU A 24 -10.55 13.65 2.69
CA GLU A 24 -11.94 14.03 2.46
C GLU A 24 -12.88 13.72 3.64
N ALA A 25 -12.44 12.90 4.60
CA ALA A 25 -13.27 12.49 5.73
C ALA A 25 -13.55 13.65 6.69
N LEU A 26 -14.83 13.99 6.85
CA LEU A 26 -15.29 14.96 7.84
C LEU A 26 -15.24 14.40 9.26
N ASP A 27 -15.39 13.09 9.42
CA ASP A 27 -15.31 12.41 10.71
C ASP A 27 -13.84 12.02 11.00
N PRO A 28 -13.24 12.52 12.10
CA PRO A 28 -11.86 12.19 12.47
C PRO A 28 -11.60 10.70 12.67
N ALA A 29 -12.60 9.92 13.11
CA ALA A 29 -12.46 8.47 13.27
C ALA A 29 -12.37 7.78 11.91
N ILE A 30 -13.14 8.23 10.91
CA ILE A 30 -13.07 7.72 9.54
C ILE A 30 -11.72 8.09 8.91
N SER A 31 -11.26 9.34 9.09
CA SER A 31 -9.92 9.76 8.67
C SER A 31 -8.83 8.84 9.25
N LEU A 32 -8.89 8.56 10.55
CA LEU A 32 -7.92 7.71 11.23
C LEU A 32 -7.89 6.29 10.65
N ILE A 33 -9.04 5.69 10.37
CA ILE A 33 -9.14 4.36 9.76
C ILE A 33 -8.45 4.35 8.38
N HIS A 34 -8.72 5.35 7.55
CA HIS A 34 -8.11 5.44 6.23
C HIS A 34 -6.60 5.72 6.28
N GLN A 35 -6.13 6.49 7.27
CA GLN A 35 -4.70 6.66 7.54
C GLN A 35 -4.02 5.34 7.93
N GLN A 36 -4.66 4.52 8.76
CA GLN A 36 -4.15 3.20 9.13
C GLN A 36 -4.05 2.27 7.92
N PHE A 37 -5.08 2.25 7.07
CA PHE A 37 -5.03 1.48 5.81
C PHE A 37 -3.91 1.97 4.88
N ALA A 38 -3.75 3.28 4.70
CA ALA A 38 -2.68 3.84 3.91
C ALA A 38 -1.28 3.44 4.43
N ALA A 39 -1.09 3.45 5.75
CA ALA A 39 0.16 3.01 6.36
C ALA A 39 0.46 1.52 6.08
N GLU A 40 -0.54 0.65 6.19
CA GLU A 40 -0.39 -0.78 5.91
C GLU A 40 -0.08 -1.06 4.43
N TYR A 41 -0.71 -0.37 3.49
CA TYR A 41 -0.40 -0.51 2.07
C TYR A 41 1.00 -0.01 1.72
N ALA A 42 1.43 1.12 2.30
CA ALA A 42 2.79 1.64 2.11
C ALA A 42 3.84 0.65 2.61
N LYS A 43 3.63 0.08 3.80
CA LYS A 43 4.52 -0.94 4.37
C LYS A 43 4.64 -2.17 3.48
N ARG A 44 3.52 -2.66 2.92
CA ARG A 44 3.54 -3.80 1.99
C ARG A 44 4.28 -3.50 0.70
N LEU A 45 4.12 -2.29 0.16
CA LEU A 45 4.86 -1.85 -1.04
C LEU A 45 6.37 -1.77 -0.79
N GLU A 46 6.79 -1.37 0.41
CA GLU A 46 8.20 -1.38 0.80
C GLU A 46 8.74 -2.81 0.90
N THR A 47 8.01 -3.73 1.55
CA THR A 47 8.40 -5.14 1.66
C THR A 47 8.50 -5.83 0.29
N ASP A 48 7.50 -5.66 -0.58
CA ASP A 48 7.50 -6.25 -1.92
C ASP A 48 8.60 -5.65 -2.83
N SER A 49 8.99 -4.40 -2.58
CA SER A 49 10.15 -3.79 -3.27
C SER A 49 11.49 -4.36 -2.79
N ILE A 50 11.59 -4.81 -1.54
CA ILE A 50 12.78 -5.45 -0.99
C ILE A 50 12.90 -6.88 -1.50
N GLU A 51 11.80 -7.62 -1.58
CA GLU A 51 11.77 -9.02 -2.05
C GLU A 51 12.16 -9.17 -3.53
N LEU A 52 11.92 -8.14 -4.35
CA LEU A 52 12.35 -8.09 -5.75
C LEU A 52 13.84 -7.69 -5.94
N ALA A 53 14.51 -7.20 -4.89
CA ALA A 53 15.88 -6.71 -4.96
C ALA A 53 16.94 -7.74 -4.55
N GLU A 54 16.55 -8.91 -4.02
CA GLU A 54 17.47 -9.98 -3.65
C GLU A 54 17.55 -11.06 -4.75
N PRO A 55 18.64 -11.14 -5.53
CA PRO A 55 18.96 -12.39 -6.21
C PRO A 55 19.40 -13.42 -5.16
N PRO A 56 18.98 -14.70 -5.27
CA PRO A 56 19.54 -15.75 -4.43
C PRO A 56 21.05 -15.87 -4.72
N GLN A 57 21.88 -15.39 -3.80
CA GLN A 57 23.31 -15.62 -3.84
C GLN A 57 23.62 -16.94 -3.13
N ARG A 58 23.89 -17.95 -3.96
CA ARG A 58 24.49 -19.27 -3.71
C ARG A 58 23.60 -20.40 -3.20
#